data_AF-A0A960EB14-F1
#
_entry.id   AF-A0A960EB14-F1
#
_cell.length_a   1.000
_cell.length_b   1.000
_cell.length_c   1.000
_cell.angle_alpha   90.00
_cell.angle_beta   90.00
_cell.angle_gamma   90.00
#
_symmetry.space_group_name_H-M   'P 1'
#
loop_
_entity.id
_entity.type
_entity.pdbx_description
1 polymer ?
#
loop_
_entity_poly.entity_id
_entity_poly.type
_entity_poly.pdbx_seq_one_letter_code
_entity_poly.pdbx_strand_id
1 'polypeptide(L)'
;IGLGDLARREGYIERQLKRWSTQWANSKTRELPVVDEVATRLAADVPEQQGVSIAHGDYRFGNCLVDVSAGRIAAVLDWELCTLGDPLADVGYLGVYWVKGDGEGRHNDPSSAPGFPPYEDLVARYAERTGRDVSRIDYYVAFSHWRLAVISEGVYARYLHGAMGDQTDETAIELFKVATEDLATKARDALDRLDN
;
A
#
# COMPACT_ATOMS: atom_id res chain seq x y z
N ILE A 1 -7.00 -17.17 -21.35
CA ILE A 1 -6.94 -17.49 -19.90
C ILE A 1 -8.12 -16.78 -19.23
N GLY A 2 -9.01 -17.52 -18.57
CA GLY A 2 -10.37 -17.10 -18.16
C GLY A 2 -10.46 -16.23 -16.91
N LEU A 3 -9.60 -15.22 -16.77
CA LEU A 3 -9.60 -14.30 -15.63
C LEU A 3 -10.48 -13.05 -15.87
N GLY A 4 -11.22 -13.02 -16.98
CA GLY A 4 -11.97 -11.85 -17.42
C GLY A 4 -13.07 -11.39 -16.46
N ASP A 5 -13.57 -12.32 -15.63
CA ASP A 5 -14.67 -12.15 -14.69
C ASP A 5 -14.21 -12.22 -13.22
N LEU A 6 -12.89 -12.15 -12.96
CA LEU A 6 -12.31 -12.22 -11.62
C LEU A 6 -12.85 -11.12 -10.69
N ALA A 7 -13.15 -9.94 -11.23
CA ALA A 7 -13.78 -8.85 -10.51
C ALA A 7 -14.38 -7.81 -11.47
N ARG A 8 -15.16 -6.88 -10.92
CA ARG A 8 -15.60 -5.67 -11.63
C ARG A 8 -14.39 -4.87 -12.09
N ARG A 9 -14.45 -4.36 -13.32
CA ARG A 9 -13.32 -3.75 -14.01
C ARG A 9 -13.17 -2.25 -13.77
N GLU A 10 -14.28 -1.53 -13.54
CA GLU A 10 -14.32 -0.06 -13.52
C GLU A 10 -14.43 0.52 -12.12
N GLY A 11 -13.72 1.62 -11.88
CA GLY A 11 -13.77 2.36 -10.62
C GLY A 11 -13.06 1.60 -9.50
N TYR A 12 -11.87 1.05 -9.80
CA TYR A 12 -11.13 0.23 -8.85
C TYR A 12 -10.85 1.01 -7.55
N ILE A 13 -10.30 2.22 -7.66
CA ILE A 13 -9.91 3.04 -6.51
C ILE A 13 -11.14 3.43 -5.68
N GLU A 14 -12.24 3.86 -6.30
CA GLU A 14 -13.47 4.24 -5.61
C GLU A 14 -14.04 3.07 -4.81
N ARG A 15 -14.02 1.86 -5.37
CA ARG A 15 -14.44 0.65 -4.66
C ARG A 15 -13.53 0.33 -3.49
N GLN A 16 -12.22 0.49 -3.65
CA GLN A 16 -11.28 0.28 -2.55
C GLN A 16 -11.49 1.32 -1.45
N LEU A 17 -11.59 2.61 -1.79
CA LEU A 17 -11.87 3.69 -0.83
C LEU A 17 -13.14 3.38 -0.03
N LYS A 18 -14.25 3.03 -0.72
CA LYS A 18 -15.49 2.65 -0.03
C LYS A 18 -15.30 1.49 0.94
N ARG A 19 -14.60 0.43 0.49
CA ARG A 19 -14.34 -0.78 1.31
C ARG A 19 -13.53 -0.42 2.55
N TRP A 20 -12.41 0.27 2.38
CA TRP A 20 -11.48 0.57 3.47
C TRP A 20 -12.04 1.64 4.41
N SER A 21 -12.79 2.63 3.93
CA SER A 21 -13.50 3.58 4.81
C SER A 21 -14.57 2.88 5.65
N THR A 22 -15.27 1.90 5.07
CA THR A 22 -16.21 1.07 5.84
C THR A 22 -15.50 0.23 6.89
N GLN A 23 -14.34 -0.34 6.54
CA GLN A 23 -13.53 -1.10 7.49
C GLN A 23 -13.02 -0.22 8.64
N TRP A 24 -12.51 0.98 8.33
CA TRP A 24 -12.10 1.97 9.32
C TRP A 24 -13.23 2.30 10.30
N ALA A 25 -14.43 2.63 9.80
CA ALA A 25 -15.58 2.93 10.63
C ALA A 25 -15.96 1.78 11.58
N ASN A 26 -15.74 0.53 11.16
CA ASN A 26 -16.07 -0.66 11.94
C ASN A 26 -14.96 -1.10 12.90
N SER A 27 -13.70 -0.71 12.65
CA SER A 27 -12.55 -1.22 13.41
C SER A 27 -11.75 -0.15 14.15
N LYS A 28 -12.04 1.15 13.99
CA LYS A 28 -11.31 2.20 14.71
C LYS A 28 -11.46 2.02 16.22
N THR A 29 -10.34 2.06 16.92
CA THR A 29 -10.32 1.94 18.40
C THR A 29 -10.23 3.31 19.08
N ARG A 30 -9.84 4.32 18.31
CA ARG A 30 -9.68 5.72 18.72
C ARG A 30 -9.96 6.64 17.55
N GLU A 31 -10.21 7.92 17.84
CA GLU A 31 -10.27 8.94 16.79
C GLU A 31 -8.86 9.25 16.28
N LEU A 32 -8.69 9.21 14.96
CA LEU A 32 -7.48 9.64 14.27
C LEU A 32 -7.89 10.57 13.11
N PRO A 33 -8.01 11.89 13.37
CA PRO A 33 -8.52 12.84 12.39
C PRO A 33 -7.76 12.83 11.05
N VAL A 34 -6.45 12.54 11.08
CA VAL A 34 -5.63 12.43 9.86
C VAL A 34 -6.07 11.29 8.93
N VAL A 35 -6.58 10.18 9.45
CA VAL A 35 -7.09 9.05 8.63
C VAL A 35 -8.36 9.47 7.88
N ASP A 36 -9.25 10.20 8.56
CA ASP A 36 -10.50 10.70 7.98
C ASP A 36 -10.25 11.86 6.99
N GLU A 37 -9.29 12.73 7.29
CA GLU A 37 -8.82 13.81 6.40
C GLU A 37 -8.31 13.22 5.08
N VAL A 38 -7.38 12.27 5.16
CA VAL A 38 -6.79 11.61 3.99
C VAL A 38 -7.86 10.86 3.19
N ALA A 39 -8.78 10.13 3.86
CA ALA A 39 -9.89 9.47 3.17
C ALA A 39 -10.75 10.46 2.37
N THR A 40 -11.03 11.63 2.95
CA THR A 40 -11.81 12.68 2.31
C THR A 40 -11.10 13.26 1.09
N ARG A 41 -9.81 13.60 1.22
CA ARG A 41 -8.98 14.12 0.11
C ARG A 41 -8.86 13.09 -1.03
N LEU A 42 -8.58 11.83 -0.71
CA LEU A 42 -8.50 10.75 -1.70
C LEU A 42 -9.82 10.58 -2.47
N ALA A 43 -10.96 10.62 -1.78
CA ALA A 43 -12.27 10.46 -2.40
C ALA A 43 -12.68 11.66 -3.26
N ALA A 44 -12.16 12.86 -2.97
CA ALA A 44 -12.48 14.08 -3.71
C ALA A 44 -11.74 14.18 -5.06
N ASP A 45 -10.59 13.53 -5.21
CA ASP A 45 -9.71 13.67 -6.38
C ASP A 45 -9.18 12.32 -6.89
N VAL A 46 -10.09 11.37 -7.13
CA VAL A 46 -9.76 10.06 -7.68
C VAL A 46 -9.23 10.20 -9.13
N PRO A 47 -8.01 9.73 -9.44
CA PRO A 47 -7.47 9.76 -10.80
C PRO A 47 -8.31 8.91 -11.77
N GLU A 48 -8.27 9.27 -13.05
CA GLU A 48 -8.83 8.43 -14.10
C GLU A 48 -8.09 7.09 -14.17
N GLN A 49 -8.84 5.99 -14.15
CA GLN A 49 -8.28 4.65 -14.15
C GLN A 49 -7.57 4.32 -15.47
N GLN A 50 -6.27 3.99 -15.42
CA GLN A 50 -5.44 3.75 -16.62
C GLN A 50 -5.44 2.29 -17.08
N GLY A 51 -6.65 1.78 -17.34
CA GLY A 51 -6.90 0.42 -17.83
C GLY A 51 -7.16 -0.58 -16.72
N VAL A 52 -7.14 -1.87 -17.08
CA VAL A 52 -7.44 -2.98 -16.17
C VAL A 52 -6.32 -4.00 -16.26
N SER A 53 -5.74 -4.34 -15.12
CA SER A 53 -4.72 -5.38 -14.99
C SER A 53 -5.04 -6.30 -13.82
N ILE A 54 -4.31 -7.40 -13.72
CA ILE A 54 -4.28 -8.15 -12.47
C ILE A 54 -3.48 -7.30 -11.47
N ALA A 55 -4.15 -6.83 -10.44
CA ALA A 55 -3.51 -6.23 -9.28
C ALA A 55 -3.28 -7.34 -8.25
N HIS A 56 -2.04 -7.50 -7.79
CA HIS A 56 -1.65 -8.43 -6.75
C HIS A 56 -2.26 -8.04 -5.40
N GLY A 57 -2.26 -6.74 -5.08
CA GLY A 57 -2.85 -6.21 -3.84
C GLY A 57 -1.92 -6.22 -2.61
N ASP A 58 -0.85 -7.02 -2.63
CA ASP A 58 0.30 -7.02 -1.71
C ASP A 58 1.64 -7.21 -2.47
N TYR A 59 1.87 -6.50 -3.58
CA TYR A 59 3.10 -6.66 -4.37
C TYR A 59 4.28 -5.96 -3.70
N ARG A 60 5.18 -6.73 -3.09
CA ARG A 60 6.39 -6.25 -2.41
C ARG A 60 7.50 -7.30 -2.42
N PHE A 61 8.75 -6.89 -2.15
CA PHE A 61 9.90 -7.79 -2.13
C PHE A 61 9.73 -8.99 -1.19
N GLY A 62 9.05 -8.80 -0.06
CA GLY A 62 8.76 -9.91 0.87
C GLY A 62 7.89 -11.03 0.29
N ASN A 63 7.20 -10.78 -0.83
CA ASN A 63 6.39 -11.77 -1.55
C ASN A 63 7.03 -12.21 -2.87
N CYS A 64 8.32 -11.93 -3.07
CA CYS A 64 9.07 -12.33 -4.27
C CYS A 64 10.15 -13.35 -3.91
N LEU A 65 10.20 -14.47 -4.63
CA LEU A 65 11.35 -15.37 -4.64
C LEU A 65 12.34 -14.91 -5.71
N VAL A 66 13.62 -14.82 -5.36
CA VAL A 66 14.69 -14.32 -6.24
C VAL A 66 15.65 -15.45 -6.60
N ASP A 67 15.90 -15.61 -7.89
CA ASP A 67 17.05 -16.38 -8.39
C ASP A 67 18.29 -15.49 -8.28
N VAL A 68 19.04 -15.67 -7.20
CA VAL A 68 20.23 -14.86 -6.87
C VAL A 68 21.32 -15.01 -7.94
N SER A 69 21.44 -16.19 -8.55
CA SER A 69 22.46 -16.45 -9.58
C SER A 69 22.18 -15.68 -10.88
N ALA A 70 20.91 -15.51 -11.22
CA ALA A 70 20.49 -14.83 -12.45
C ALA A 70 20.00 -13.39 -12.23
N GLY A 71 19.90 -12.92 -10.98
CA GLY A 71 19.46 -11.56 -10.66
C GLY A 71 18.01 -11.26 -11.08
N ARG A 72 17.09 -12.23 -10.94
CA ARG A 72 15.69 -12.09 -11.41
C ARG A 72 14.67 -12.64 -10.41
N ILE A 73 13.45 -12.12 -10.48
CA ILE A 73 12.31 -12.70 -9.75
C ILE A 73 11.98 -14.07 -10.37
N ALA A 74 12.06 -15.12 -9.55
CA ALA A 74 11.72 -16.48 -9.93
C ALA A 74 10.22 -16.76 -9.76
N ALA A 75 9.60 -16.20 -8.72
CA ALA A 75 8.17 -16.34 -8.45
C ALA A 75 7.63 -15.17 -7.64
N VAL A 76 6.35 -14.89 -7.81
CA VAL A 76 5.56 -13.96 -6.98
C VAL A 76 4.57 -14.82 -6.19
N LEU A 77 4.53 -14.63 -4.87
CA LEU A 77 3.76 -15.41 -3.90
C LEU A 77 2.58 -14.60 -3.37
N ASP A 78 1.68 -15.29 -2.66
CA ASP A 78 0.60 -14.66 -1.87
C ASP A 78 -0.44 -13.86 -2.69
N TRP A 79 -1.10 -14.56 -3.61
CA TRP A 79 -2.12 -14.00 -4.50
C TRP A 79 -3.51 -13.89 -3.86
N GLU A 80 -3.65 -14.03 -2.53
CA GLU A 80 -4.96 -14.08 -1.89
C GLU A 80 -5.76 -12.77 -2.01
N LEU A 81 -5.06 -11.64 -2.17
CA LEU A 81 -5.65 -10.32 -2.35
C LEU A 81 -5.82 -9.92 -3.82
N CYS A 82 -5.47 -10.81 -4.75
CA CYS A 82 -5.43 -10.43 -6.16
C CYS A 82 -6.83 -10.16 -6.73
N THR A 83 -6.89 -9.22 -7.66
CA THR A 83 -8.14 -8.80 -8.29
C THR A 83 -7.88 -8.12 -9.63
N LEU A 84 -8.93 -7.69 -10.32
CA LEU A 84 -8.81 -6.80 -11.47
C LEU A 84 -8.91 -5.35 -11.02
N GLY A 85 -7.93 -4.54 -11.40
CA GLY A 85 -7.84 -3.18 -10.92
C GLY A 85 -6.93 -2.27 -11.71
N ASP A 86 -6.80 -1.05 -11.20
CA ASP A 86 -5.86 -0.05 -11.69
C ASP A 86 -4.42 -0.57 -11.47
N PRO A 87 -3.61 -0.73 -12.54
CA PRO A 87 -2.23 -1.17 -12.40
C PRO A 87 -1.37 -0.26 -11.52
N LEU A 88 -1.65 1.05 -11.46
CA LEU A 88 -0.87 1.99 -10.66
C LEU A 88 -1.06 1.79 -9.15
N ALA A 89 -2.10 1.06 -8.72
CA ALA A 89 -2.30 0.74 -7.32
C ALA A 89 -1.17 -0.12 -6.74
N ASP A 90 -0.69 -1.13 -7.47
CA ASP A 90 0.46 -1.94 -7.01
C ASP A 90 1.78 -1.16 -7.11
N VAL A 91 1.92 -0.26 -8.09
CA VAL A 91 3.11 0.59 -8.20
C VAL A 91 3.19 1.56 -7.02
N GLY A 92 2.08 2.23 -6.68
CA GLY A 92 2.01 3.08 -5.50
C GLY A 92 2.20 2.31 -4.19
N TYR A 93 1.71 1.07 -4.13
CA TYR A 93 1.91 0.19 -2.98
C TYR A 93 3.39 -0.16 -2.75
N LEU A 94 4.15 -0.45 -3.82
CA LEU A 94 5.60 -0.62 -3.72
C LEU A 94 6.29 0.60 -3.11
N GLY A 95 5.82 1.81 -3.44
CA GLY A 95 6.35 3.07 -2.91
C GLY A 95 6.30 3.16 -1.38
N VAL A 96 5.35 2.48 -0.71
CA VAL A 96 5.28 2.43 0.76
C VAL A 96 6.46 1.68 1.37
N TYR A 97 7.02 0.71 0.64
CA TYR A 97 8.14 -0.13 1.08
C TYR A 97 9.48 0.36 0.52
N TRP A 98 9.51 1.50 -0.16
CA TRP A 98 10.72 2.04 -0.75
C TRP A 98 11.36 3.05 0.19
N VAL A 99 12.40 2.64 0.90
CA VAL A 99 13.06 3.44 1.93
C VAL A 99 13.76 4.66 1.31
N LYS A 100 13.54 5.84 1.88
CA LYS A 100 14.21 7.09 1.48
C LYS A 100 15.36 7.42 2.46
N GLY A 101 16.43 6.62 2.44
CA GLY A 101 17.66 6.91 3.17
C GLY A 101 17.92 6.04 4.41
N ASP A 102 18.97 6.38 5.16
CA ASP A 102 19.47 5.55 6.25
C ASP A 102 18.54 5.61 7.48
N GLY A 103 18.01 4.46 7.90
CA GLY A 103 17.32 4.29 9.20
C GLY A 103 15.80 4.18 9.15
N GLU A 104 15.14 4.39 8.00
CA GLU A 104 13.67 4.30 7.87
C GLU A 104 13.16 2.92 7.38
N GLY A 105 14.07 1.97 7.17
CA GLY A 105 13.76 0.65 6.64
C GLY A 105 13.46 -0.41 7.69
N ARG A 106 12.65 -1.41 7.29
CA ARG A 106 12.54 -2.66 8.05
C ARG A 106 13.89 -3.36 8.06
N HIS A 107 14.16 -4.15 9.10
CA HIS A 107 15.36 -4.98 9.13
C HIS A 107 15.39 -5.87 7.88
N ASN A 108 16.49 -5.80 7.10
CA ASN A 108 16.69 -6.51 5.83
C ASN A 108 15.79 -6.06 4.67
N ASP A 109 15.31 -4.81 4.65
CA ASP A 109 14.63 -4.28 3.46
C ASP A 109 15.62 -4.07 2.31
N PRO A 110 15.44 -4.70 1.13
CA PRO A 110 16.34 -4.53 -0.01
C PRO A 110 16.53 -3.07 -0.43
N SER A 111 15.51 -2.23 -0.23
CA SER A 111 15.57 -0.81 -0.62
C SER A 111 16.54 0.03 0.21
N SER A 112 16.99 -0.49 1.36
CA SER A 112 18.03 0.14 2.19
C SER A 112 19.46 -0.25 1.78
N ALA A 113 19.64 -1.16 0.81
CA ALA A 113 20.95 -1.60 0.40
C ALA A 113 21.72 -0.50 -0.35
N PRO A 114 23.04 -0.35 -0.14
CA PRO A 114 23.85 0.59 -0.92
C PRO A 114 23.74 0.34 -2.43
N GLY A 115 23.46 1.40 -3.18
CA GLY A 115 23.30 1.34 -4.63
C GLY A 115 21.93 0.84 -5.10
N PHE A 116 20.98 0.61 -4.20
CA PHE A 116 19.61 0.33 -4.58
C PHE A 116 18.98 1.56 -5.27
N PRO A 117 18.26 1.38 -6.39
CA PRO A 117 17.72 2.52 -7.13
C PRO A 117 16.65 3.26 -6.32
N PRO A 118 16.56 4.58 -6.46
CA PRO A 118 15.48 5.36 -5.88
C PRO A 118 14.12 4.95 -6.45
N TYR A 119 13.03 5.21 -5.72
CA TYR A 119 11.67 4.85 -6.14
C TYR A 119 11.29 5.51 -7.47
N GLU A 120 11.77 6.73 -7.67
CA GLU A 120 11.55 7.54 -8.87
C GLU A 120 12.10 6.84 -10.13
N ASP A 121 13.20 6.08 -10.02
CA ASP A 121 13.77 5.30 -11.13
C ASP A 121 12.89 4.10 -11.49
N LEU A 122 12.28 3.44 -10.49
CA LEU A 122 11.29 2.39 -10.74
C LEU A 122 10.09 2.95 -11.50
N VAL A 123 9.55 4.07 -11.02
CA VAL A 123 8.38 4.72 -11.59
C VAL A 123 8.65 5.16 -13.03
N ALA A 124 9.80 5.78 -13.28
CA ALA A 124 10.24 6.17 -14.64
C ALA A 124 10.34 4.96 -15.57
N ARG A 125 10.99 3.87 -15.12
CA ARG A 125 11.12 2.63 -15.89
C ARG A 125 9.76 1.97 -16.16
N TYR A 126 8.83 2.04 -15.22
CA TYR A 126 7.48 1.53 -15.38
C TYR A 126 6.71 2.32 -16.44
N ALA A 127 6.79 3.65 -16.40
CA ALA A 127 6.19 4.54 -17.39
C ALA A 127 6.76 4.28 -18.79
N GLU A 128 8.08 4.21 -18.94
CA GLU A 128 8.75 3.94 -20.23
C GLU A 128 8.27 2.61 -20.86
N ARG A 129 8.14 1.57 -20.05
CA ARG A 129 7.76 0.23 -20.54
C ARG A 129 6.29 0.06 -20.85
N THR A 130 5.43 0.85 -20.20
CA THR A 130 3.98 0.64 -20.28
C THR A 130 3.23 1.76 -21.00
N GLY A 131 3.86 2.92 -21.20
CA GLY A 131 3.25 4.12 -21.76
C GLY A 131 2.20 4.77 -20.85
N ARG A 132 2.12 4.34 -19.57
CA ARG A 132 1.16 4.89 -18.59
C ARG A 132 1.64 6.22 -18.05
N ASP A 133 0.70 7.11 -17.78
CA ASP A 133 0.95 8.36 -17.10
C ASP A 133 1.15 8.09 -15.60
N VAL A 134 2.32 8.47 -15.09
CA VAL A 134 2.67 8.30 -13.68
C VAL A 134 2.77 9.65 -12.95
N SER A 135 2.32 10.74 -13.58
CA SER A 135 2.32 12.09 -13.00
C SER A 135 1.60 12.17 -11.65
N ARG A 136 0.57 11.34 -11.46
CA ARG A 136 -0.21 11.24 -10.21
C ARG A 136 0.21 10.07 -9.32
N ILE A 137 1.44 9.55 -9.43
CA ILE A 137 1.87 8.37 -8.65
C ILE A 137 1.75 8.58 -7.14
N ASP A 138 1.97 9.80 -6.66
CA ASP A 138 1.86 10.14 -5.24
C ASP A 138 0.43 9.97 -4.70
N TYR A 139 -0.60 10.03 -5.55
CA TYR A 139 -1.97 9.68 -5.17
C TYR A 139 -2.06 8.20 -4.77
N TYR A 140 -1.46 7.32 -5.56
CA TYR A 140 -1.47 5.88 -5.31
C TYR A 140 -0.60 5.51 -4.11
N VAL A 141 0.50 6.25 -3.88
CA VAL A 141 1.32 6.13 -2.67
C VAL A 141 0.53 6.57 -1.43
N ALA A 142 -0.18 7.70 -1.49
CA ALA A 142 -1.05 8.17 -0.41
C ALA A 142 -2.16 7.17 -0.10
N PHE A 143 -2.88 6.71 -1.13
CA PHE A 143 -3.91 5.69 -1.03
C PHE A 143 -3.39 4.41 -0.36
N SER A 144 -2.17 3.98 -0.71
CA SER A 144 -1.57 2.77 -0.16
C SER A 144 -1.18 2.91 1.31
N HIS A 145 -0.57 4.03 1.69
CA HIS A 145 -0.29 4.35 3.10
C HIS A 145 -1.56 4.41 3.93
N TRP A 146 -2.58 5.10 3.44
CA TRP A 146 -3.88 5.21 4.11
C TRP A 146 -4.55 3.84 4.28
N ARG A 147 -4.58 3.03 3.23
CA ARG A 147 -5.10 1.65 3.28
C ARG A 147 -4.36 0.82 4.33
N LEU A 148 -3.04 0.92 4.39
CA LEU A 148 -2.23 0.21 5.38
C LEU A 148 -2.46 0.71 6.81
N ALA A 149 -2.70 2.01 7.01
CA ALA A 149 -3.11 2.55 8.32
C ALA A 149 -4.42 1.90 8.79
N VAL A 150 -5.43 1.81 7.90
CA VAL A 150 -6.71 1.15 8.20
C VAL A 150 -6.52 -0.34 8.53
N ILE A 151 -5.66 -1.05 7.78
CA ILE A 151 -5.33 -2.45 8.05
C ILE A 151 -4.65 -2.60 9.41
N SER A 152 -3.66 -1.76 9.70
CA SER A 152 -2.91 -1.77 10.96
C SER A 152 -3.84 -1.54 12.15
N GLU A 153 -4.76 -0.59 12.06
CA GLU A 153 -5.77 -0.36 13.10
C GLU A 153 -6.71 -1.55 13.27
N GLY A 154 -7.14 -2.18 12.17
CA GLY A 154 -7.99 -3.37 12.25
C GLY A 154 -7.28 -4.55 12.92
N VAL A 155 -5.96 -4.69 12.73
CA VAL A 155 -5.13 -5.66 13.45
C VAL A 155 -5.07 -5.31 14.94
N TYR A 156 -4.74 -4.06 15.26
CA TYR A 156 -4.71 -3.55 16.64
C TYR A 156 -6.04 -3.77 17.37
N ALA A 157 -7.17 -3.46 16.73
CA ALA A 157 -8.50 -3.68 17.28
C ALA A 157 -8.77 -5.15 17.62
N ARG A 158 -8.33 -6.09 16.77
CA ARG A 158 -8.48 -7.53 17.07
C ARG A 158 -7.63 -7.96 18.27
N TYR A 159 -6.45 -7.38 18.43
CA TYR A 159 -5.61 -7.62 19.61
C TYR A 159 -6.29 -7.15 20.89
N LEU A 160 -6.87 -5.95 20.90
CA LEU A 160 -7.60 -5.44 22.07
C LEU A 160 -8.80 -6.30 22.46
N HIS A 161 -9.42 -6.99 21.50
CA HIS A 161 -10.56 -7.89 21.75
C HIS A 161 -10.14 -9.35 22.02
N GLY A 162 -8.85 -9.61 22.29
CA GLY A 162 -8.38 -10.91 22.78
C GLY A 162 -8.16 -11.99 21.72
N ALA A 163 -8.05 -11.61 20.43
CA ALA A 163 -7.96 -12.58 19.33
C ALA A 163 -6.69 -13.47 19.32
N MET A 164 -5.70 -13.23 20.19
CA MET A 164 -4.44 -14.00 20.25
C MET A 164 -4.14 -14.70 21.59
N GLY A 165 -5.06 -14.71 22.55
CA GLY A 165 -4.88 -15.39 23.84
C GLY A 165 -3.77 -14.80 24.74
N ASP A 166 -3.42 -15.50 25.82
CA ASP A 166 -2.51 -15.03 26.90
C ASP A 166 -1.01 -14.87 26.49
N GLN A 167 -0.68 -14.93 25.20
CA GLN A 167 0.71 -14.84 24.70
C GLN A 167 1.03 -13.51 23.99
N THR A 168 0.19 -12.49 24.14
CA THR A 168 0.43 -11.19 23.52
C THR A 168 1.49 -10.37 24.25
N ASP A 169 2.58 -10.08 23.54
CA ASP A 169 3.55 -9.06 23.91
C ASP A 169 2.89 -7.67 23.79
N GLU A 170 2.62 -7.00 24.92
CA GLU A 170 2.03 -5.65 24.97
C GLU A 170 2.84 -4.65 24.12
N THR A 171 4.16 -4.84 24.05
CA THR A 171 5.06 -4.02 23.23
C THR A 171 4.76 -4.20 21.74
N ALA A 172 4.48 -5.43 21.30
CA ALA A 172 4.12 -5.71 19.91
C ALA A 172 2.75 -5.13 19.52
N ILE A 173 1.82 -5.05 20.47
CA ILE A 173 0.51 -4.43 20.27
C ILE A 173 0.65 -2.91 20.05
N GLU A 174 1.43 -2.22 20.88
CA GLU A 174 1.65 -0.78 20.76
C GLU A 174 2.34 -0.41 19.43
N LEU A 175 3.16 -1.30 18.86
CA LEU A 175 3.78 -1.08 17.54
C LEU A 175 2.74 -0.92 16.43
N PHE A 176 1.62 -1.65 16.46
CA PHE A 176 0.55 -1.47 15.46
C PHE A 176 -0.13 -0.11 15.59
N LYS A 177 -0.29 0.37 16.83
CA LYS A 177 -0.87 1.68 17.11
C LYS A 177 0.01 2.80 16.54
N VAL A 178 1.31 2.77 16.83
CA VAL A 178 2.30 3.72 16.31
C VAL A 178 2.40 3.63 14.78
N ALA A 179 2.40 2.41 14.23
CA ALA A 179 2.42 2.20 12.78
C ALA A 179 1.21 2.81 12.09
N THR A 180 0.00 2.72 12.67
CA THR A 180 -1.20 3.36 12.11
C THR A 180 -1.02 4.88 11.99
N GLU A 181 -0.48 5.54 13.01
CA GLU A 181 -0.28 7.00 13.03
C GLU A 181 0.81 7.45 12.04
N ASP A 182 1.92 6.72 11.96
CA ASP A 182 2.99 6.96 10.99
C ASP A 182 2.48 6.80 9.55
N LEU A 183 1.77 5.71 9.26
CA LEU A 183 1.18 5.45 7.94
C LEU A 183 0.19 6.54 7.54
N ALA A 184 -0.67 6.99 8.46
CA ALA A 184 -1.62 8.05 8.17
C ALA A 184 -0.92 9.40 7.89
N THR A 185 0.16 9.71 8.61
CA THR A 185 0.98 10.90 8.38
C THR A 185 1.64 10.85 7.01
N LYS A 186 2.30 9.73 6.67
CA LYS A 186 2.92 9.52 5.36
C LYS A 186 1.92 9.59 4.21
N ALA A 187 0.68 9.14 4.43
CA ALA A 187 -0.39 9.26 3.46
C ALA A 187 -0.75 10.73 3.18
N ARG A 188 -0.86 11.55 4.22
CA ARG A 188 -1.08 13.00 4.09
C ARG A 188 0.09 13.67 3.38
N ASP A 189 1.31 13.38 3.80
CA ASP A 189 2.51 13.98 3.21
C ASP A 189 2.65 13.63 1.71
N ALA A 190 2.16 12.46 1.29
CA ALA A 190 2.07 12.09 -0.11
C ALA A 190 1.02 12.89 -0.90
N LEU A 191 -0.13 13.18 -0.30
CA LEU A 191 -1.11 14.08 -0.91
C LEU A 191 -0.58 15.52 -0.99
N ASP A 192 0.12 15.98 0.04
CA ASP A 192 0.69 17.34 0.07
C ASP A 192 1.71 17.55 -1.06
N ARG A 193 2.41 16.51 -1.52
CA ARG A 193 3.27 16.58 -2.70
C ARG A 193 2.52 16.78 -4.02
N LEU A 194 1.24 16.40 -4.10
CA LEU A 194 0.40 16.64 -5.28
C LEU A 194 -0.15 18.06 -5.33
N ASP A 195 -0.28 18.71 -4.18
CA ASP A 195 -0.82 20.07 -4.06
C ASP A 195 0.23 21.17 -4.35
N ASN A 196 1.51 20.79 -4.48
CA ASN A 196 2.66 21.68 -4.67
C ASN A 196 3.15 21.80 -6.11
#